data_AF-A0A961JRC3-F1
#
_entry.id   AF-A0A961JRC3-F1
#
_cell.length_a   1.000
_cell.length_b   1.000
_cell.length_c   1.000
_cell.angle_alpha   90.00
_cell.angle_beta   90.00
_cell.angle_gamma   90.00
#
_symmetry.space_group_name_H-M   'P 1'
#
loop_
_entity.id
_entity.type
_entity.pdbx_description
1 polymer ?
#
loop_
_entity_poly.entity_id
_entity_poly.type
_entity_poly.pdbx_seq_one_letter_code
_entity_poly.pdbx_strand_id
1 'polypeptide(L)'
;PRRFRTLLDRFAGRAPAPEGRDALIAAADPFDTDAPLIGLRTRAEIEERIADLREDAAAPPIPEQEVRIIADLLSLRESLDHIGDHLHDLAVDMPALGPAISRFDARVVALSAYGIDVSALDFEGSYGRTTLEYYDGFVFGFYAEGRPDLPPVASGGRYDALTRRLGPGPDGAREIPAVGGVIRPELALAIAGGRT
;
A
#
# COMPACT_ATOMS: atom_id res chain seq x y z
N PRO A 1 7.38 -5.24 -2.94
CA PRO A 1 7.92 -4.93 -4.29
C PRO A 1 9.33 -4.29 -4.23
N ARG A 2 10.23 -4.63 -5.17
CA ARG A 2 11.61 -4.10 -5.21
C ARG A 2 11.65 -2.57 -5.24
N ARG A 3 10.78 -1.93 -6.04
CA ARG A 3 10.69 -0.47 -6.14
C ARG A 3 10.43 0.21 -4.80
N PHE A 4 9.54 -0.34 -3.98
CA PHE A 4 9.26 0.20 -2.65
C PHE A 4 10.49 0.14 -1.73
N ARG A 5 11.20 -1.00 -1.71
CA ARG A 5 12.42 -1.13 -0.90
C ARG A 5 13.48 -0.13 -1.33
N THR A 6 13.69 0.04 -2.65
CA THR A 6 14.61 1.05 -3.19
C THR A 6 14.22 2.47 -2.79
N LEU A 7 12.93 2.81 -2.77
CA LEU A 7 12.48 4.12 -2.30
C LEU A 7 12.68 4.29 -0.80
N LEU A 8 12.35 3.27 0.00
CA LEU A 8 12.54 3.29 1.45
C LEU A 8 14.02 3.48 1.80
N ASP A 9 14.93 2.75 1.15
CA ASP A 9 16.38 2.91 1.35
C ASP A 9 16.85 4.32 0.99
N ARG A 10 16.32 4.91 -0.09
CA ARG A 10 16.65 6.28 -0.48
C ARG A 10 16.18 7.30 0.56
N PHE A 11 14.92 7.21 1.01
CA PHE A 11 14.36 8.12 2.01
C PHE A 11 14.91 7.89 3.42
N ALA A 12 15.48 6.71 3.69
CA ALA A 12 16.24 6.41 4.90
C ALA A 12 17.72 6.85 4.82
N GLY A 13 18.16 7.46 3.72
CA GLY A 13 19.57 7.87 3.54
C GLY A 13 20.56 6.70 3.33
N ARG A 14 20.07 5.50 3.02
CA ARG A 14 20.88 4.28 2.78
C ARG A 14 21.29 4.09 1.32
N ALA A 15 20.68 4.83 0.41
CA ALA A 15 20.99 4.78 -1.02
C ALA A 15 21.16 6.21 -1.57
N PRO A 16 22.05 6.43 -2.55
CA PRO A 16 22.25 7.75 -3.13
C PRO A 16 21.00 8.23 -3.86
N ALA A 17 20.87 9.55 -3.97
CA ALA A 17 19.89 10.19 -4.83
C ALA A 17 20.12 9.84 -6.31
N PRO A 18 19.09 9.95 -7.18
CA PRO A 18 19.29 9.85 -8.62
C PRO A 18 20.33 10.87 -9.11
N GLU A 19 21.12 10.47 -10.10
CA GLU A 19 22.12 11.34 -10.73
C GLU A 19 21.51 12.67 -11.19
N GLY A 20 22.23 13.77 -10.97
CA GLY A 20 21.80 15.12 -11.33
C GLY A 20 20.77 15.76 -10.39
N ARG A 21 20.19 15.02 -9.44
CA ARG A 21 19.22 15.57 -8.48
C ARG A 21 19.84 16.69 -7.63
N ASP A 22 21.01 16.44 -7.06
CA ASP A 22 21.65 17.41 -6.16
C ASP A 22 22.05 18.68 -6.91
N ALA A 23 22.53 18.54 -8.15
CA ALA A 23 22.84 19.68 -9.01
C ALA A 23 21.60 20.51 -9.34
N LEU A 24 20.48 19.87 -9.67
CA LEU A 24 19.20 20.56 -9.96
C LEU A 24 18.69 21.34 -8.74
N ILE A 25 18.75 20.72 -7.55
CA ILE A 25 18.25 21.32 -6.31
C ILE A 25 19.13 22.50 -5.88
N ALA A 26 20.45 22.38 -6.05
CA ALA A 26 21.43 23.41 -5.69
C ALA A 26 21.52 24.57 -6.70
N ALA A 27 21.03 24.39 -7.94
CA ALA A 27 21.08 25.43 -8.97
C ALA A 27 20.31 26.69 -8.55
N ALA A 28 20.93 27.87 -8.60
CA ALA A 28 20.27 29.14 -8.30
C ALA A 28 19.16 29.45 -9.31
N ASP A 29 19.43 29.23 -10.60
CA ASP A 29 18.46 29.25 -11.69
C ASP A 29 18.44 27.88 -12.40
N PRO A 30 17.45 27.02 -12.12
CA PRO A 30 17.29 25.72 -12.78
C PRO A 30 16.98 25.81 -14.28
N PHE A 31 16.70 27.01 -14.81
CA PHE A 31 16.37 27.25 -16.21
C PHE A 31 17.49 27.96 -16.98
N ASP A 32 18.69 28.09 -16.39
CA ASP A 32 19.87 28.64 -17.07
C ASP A 32 20.39 27.68 -18.15
N THR A 33 19.65 27.60 -19.25
CA THR A 33 19.93 26.74 -20.40
C THR A 33 19.30 27.31 -21.67
N ASP A 34 20.00 27.16 -22.79
CA ASP A 34 19.50 27.53 -24.12
C ASP A 34 18.50 26.51 -24.69
N ALA A 35 18.18 25.45 -23.93
CA ALA A 35 17.22 24.44 -24.34
C ALA A 35 15.80 25.03 -24.39
N PRO A 36 15.07 24.88 -25.52
CA PRO A 36 13.69 25.34 -25.61
C PRO A 36 12.80 24.53 -24.66
N LEU A 37 11.77 25.17 -24.11
CA LEU A 37 10.76 24.49 -23.30
C LEU A 37 9.90 23.59 -24.19
N ILE A 38 10.22 22.30 -24.22
CA ILE A 38 9.49 21.27 -24.98
C ILE A 38 8.68 20.41 -24.01
N GLY A 39 7.39 20.23 -24.30
CA GLY A 39 6.51 19.33 -23.55
C GLY A 39 5.19 19.98 -23.15
N LEU A 40 4.40 19.26 -22.35
CA LEU A 40 3.09 19.70 -21.88
C LEU A 40 3.14 20.45 -20.55
N ARG A 41 4.29 20.42 -19.85
CA ARG A 41 4.47 21.12 -18.57
C ARG A 41 4.88 22.56 -18.82
N THR A 42 4.16 23.48 -18.21
CA THR A 42 4.48 24.89 -18.14
C THR A 42 5.71 25.12 -17.25
N ARG A 43 6.36 26.29 -17.39
CA ARG A 43 7.46 26.69 -16.52
C ARG A 43 7.06 26.70 -15.04
N ALA A 44 5.86 27.20 -14.73
CA ALA A 44 5.34 27.26 -13.37
C ALA A 44 5.19 25.86 -12.74
N GLU A 45 4.68 24.87 -13.49
CA GLU A 45 4.59 23.48 -12.99
C GLU A 45 5.98 22.86 -12.75
N ILE A 46 6.99 23.25 -13.55
CA ILE A 46 8.37 22.80 -13.35
C ILE A 46 8.97 23.46 -12.10
N GLU A 47 8.74 24.76 -11.90
CA GLU A 47 9.17 25.50 -10.70
C GLU A 47 8.57 24.91 -9.43
N GLU A 48 7.26 24.65 -9.43
CA GLU A 48 6.55 23.97 -8.34
C GLU A 48 7.18 22.61 -8.03
N ARG A 49 7.44 21.81 -9.08
CA ARG A 49 8.07 20.51 -8.90
C ARG A 49 9.50 20.60 -8.35
N ILE A 50 10.26 21.61 -8.73
CA ILE A 50 11.62 21.83 -8.18
C ILE A 50 11.52 22.28 -6.71
N ALA A 51 10.52 23.08 -6.35
CA ALA A 51 10.25 23.44 -4.97
C ALA A 51 9.95 22.19 -4.12
N ASP A 52 9.08 21.28 -4.59
CA ASP A 52 8.83 19.98 -3.92
C ASP A 52 10.12 19.19 -3.71
N LEU A 53 10.99 19.14 -4.72
CA LEU A 53 12.24 18.38 -4.66
C LEU A 53 13.23 18.97 -3.66
N ARG A 54 13.25 20.30 -3.52
CA ARG A 54 14.05 21.03 -2.52
C ARG A 54 13.51 20.80 -1.11
N GLU A 55 12.19 20.85 -0.94
CA GLU A 55 11.54 20.53 0.33
C GLU A 55 11.84 19.08 0.76
N ASP A 56 11.67 18.11 -0.15
CA ASP A 56 11.98 16.71 0.10
C ASP A 56 13.47 16.49 0.46
N ALA A 57 14.38 17.23 -0.17
CA ALA A 57 15.81 17.15 0.17
C ALA A 57 16.16 17.78 1.52
N ALA A 58 15.36 18.76 1.99
CA ALA A 58 15.52 19.36 3.30
C ALA A 58 14.89 18.53 4.42
N ALA A 59 13.99 17.61 4.09
CA ALA A 59 13.36 16.70 5.05
C ALA A 59 14.41 15.76 5.68
N PRO A 60 14.35 15.50 6.99
CA PRO A 60 15.23 14.53 7.62
C PRO A 60 14.97 13.11 7.07
N PRO A 61 16.00 12.25 7.00
CA PRO A 61 15.81 10.85 6.63
C PRO A 61 14.82 10.14 7.56
N ILE A 62 14.10 9.16 7.02
CA ILE A 62 13.23 8.29 7.82
C ILE A 62 14.07 7.61 8.92
N PRO A 63 13.65 7.68 10.20
CA PRO A 63 14.38 7.06 11.29
C PRO A 63 14.63 5.57 11.05
N GLU A 64 15.85 5.12 11.36
CA GLU A 64 16.29 3.73 11.19
C GLU A 64 15.36 2.72 11.88
N GLN A 65 14.80 3.09 13.03
CA GLN A 65 13.83 2.26 13.76
C GLN A 65 12.52 2.08 12.96
N GLU A 66 11.97 3.15 12.37
CA GLU A 66 10.75 3.06 11.56
C GLU A 66 10.98 2.21 10.31
N VAL A 67 12.15 2.32 9.68
CA VAL A 67 12.51 1.48 8.53
C VAL A 67 12.53 0.00 8.91
N ARG A 68 13.03 -0.34 10.11
CA ARG A 68 13.03 -1.72 10.63
C ARG A 68 11.62 -2.21 10.89
N ILE A 69 10.77 -1.41 11.52
CA ILE A 69 9.36 -1.75 11.78
C ILE A 69 8.60 -1.99 10.48
N ILE A 70 8.78 -1.11 9.48
CA ILE A 70 8.19 -1.30 8.15
C ILE A 70 8.71 -2.58 7.50
N ALA A 71 10.00 -2.87 7.62
CA ALA A 71 10.58 -4.09 7.07
C ALA A 71 10.05 -5.35 7.75
N ASP A 72 9.92 -5.34 9.08
CA ASP A 72 9.36 -6.43 9.87
C ASP A 72 7.90 -6.67 9.48
N LEU A 73 7.06 -5.63 9.52
CA LEU A 73 5.65 -5.69 9.09
C LEU A 73 5.48 -6.30 7.70
N LEU A 74 6.35 -5.94 6.75
CA LEU A 74 6.29 -6.45 5.37
C LEU A 74 6.83 -7.88 5.23
N SER A 75 7.49 -8.41 6.25
CA SER A 75 7.98 -9.78 6.30
C SER A 75 6.99 -10.75 6.94
N LEU A 76 6.00 -10.22 7.68
CA LEU A 76 5.02 -11.01 8.42
C LEU A 76 4.18 -11.91 7.53
N ARG A 77 4.18 -13.20 7.88
CA ARG A 77 3.31 -14.24 7.35
C ARG A 77 3.00 -15.22 8.46
N GLU A 78 1.74 -15.34 8.82
CA GLU A 78 1.26 -16.20 9.91
C GLU A 78 -0.26 -16.40 9.79
N SER A 79 -0.87 -17.29 10.57
CA SER A 79 -2.32 -17.34 10.69
C SER A 79 -2.92 -16.11 11.40
N LEU A 80 -4.18 -15.78 11.12
CA LEU A 80 -4.84 -14.59 11.66
C LEU A 80 -4.95 -14.58 13.19
N ASP A 81 -5.03 -15.75 13.84
CA ASP A 81 -5.13 -15.88 15.29
C ASP A 81 -3.79 -15.70 16.02
N HIS A 82 -2.67 -15.92 15.34
CA HIS A 82 -1.33 -15.82 15.93
C HIS A 82 -0.61 -14.51 15.63
N ILE A 83 -1.00 -13.79 14.57
CA ILE A 83 -0.30 -12.56 14.16
C ILE A 83 -0.60 -11.34 15.04
N GLY A 84 -1.72 -11.34 15.79
CA GLY A 84 -2.18 -10.19 16.55
C GLY A 84 -1.12 -9.64 17.50
N ASP A 85 -0.49 -10.51 18.30
CA ASP A 85 0.53 -10.12 19.28
C ASP A 85 1.72 -9.42 18.62
N HIS A 86 2.22 -9.94 17.49
CA HIS A 86 3.32 -9.30 16.75
C HIS A 86 2.91 -7.93 16.21
N LEU A 87 1.69 -7.78 15.71
CA LEU A 87 1.20 -6.48 15.26
C LEU A 87 1.14 -5.47 16.42
N HIS A 88 0.67 -5.89 17.60
CA HIS A 88 0.63 -5.05 18.79
C HIS A 88 2.03 -4.67 19.28
N ASP A 89 2.99 -5.59 19.24
CA ASP A 89 4.38 -5.31 19.57
C ASP A 89 4.98 -4.23 18.66
N LEU A 90 4.71 -4.30 17.35
CA LEU A 90 5.13 -3.24 16.41
C LEU A 90 4.48 -1.89 16.71
N ALA A 91 3.25 -1.87 17.21
CA ALA A 91 2.55 -0.64 17.56
C ALA A 91 3.09 0.05 18.82
N VAL A 92 3.80 -0.67 19.69
CA VAL A 92 4.49 -0.06 20.84
C VAL A 92 5.53 0.96 20.35
N ASP A 93 6.31 0.58 19.35
CA ASP A 93 7.35 1.43 18.77
C ASP A 93 6.84 2.34 17.64
N MET A 94 5.72 1.98 16.99
CA MET A 94 5.07 2.80 15.96
C MET A 94 3.56 2.95 16.23
N PRO A 95 3.17 3.86 17.16
CA PRO A 95 1.77 4.03 17.56
C PRO A 95 0.81 4.40 16.41
N ALA A 96 1.33 4.93 15.31
CA ALA A 96 0.58 5.22 14.09
C ALA A 96 -0.10 3.96 13.49
N LEU A 97 0.39 2.75 13.78
CA LEU A 97 -0.22 1.49 13.35
C LEU A 97 -1.48 1.12 14.15
N GLY A 98 -1.64 1.66 15.36
CA GLY A 98 -2.69 1.28 16.31
C GLY A 98 -4.11 1.25 15.70
N PRO A 99 -4.58 2.32 15.03
CA PRO A 99 -5.92 2.33 14.41
C PRO A 99 -6.12 1.25 13.33
N ALA A 100 -5.08 0.83 12.62
CA ALA A 100 -5.16 -0.26 11.66
C ALA A 100 -5.27 -1.61 12.37
N ILE A 101 -4.49 -1.80 13.44
CA ILE A 101 -4.45 -3.03 14.24
C ILE A 101 -5.75 -3.22 15.01
N SER A 102 -6.32 -2.18 15.63
CA SER A 102 -7.63 -2.30 16.29
C SER A 102 -8.74 -2.70 15.31
N ARG A 103 -8.67 -2.24 14.05
CA ARG A 103 -9.59 -2.68 12.99
C ARG A 103 -9.32 -4.10 12.53
N PHE A 104 -8.08 -4.58 12.61
CA PHE A 104 -7.72 -5.97 12.38
C PHE A 104 -8.31 -6.87 13.48
N ASP A 105 -8.10 -6.54 14.76
CA ASP A 105 -8.61 -7.31 15.90
C ASP A 105 -10.14 -7.43 15.86
N ALA A 106 -10.83 -6.31 15.63
CA ALA A 106 -12.29 -6.29 15.51
C ALA A 106 -12.79 -7.20 14.38
N ARG A 107 -12.00 -7.36 13.31
CA ARG A 107 -12.33 -8.24 12.19
C ARG A 107 -12.12 -9.71 12.54
N VAL A 108 -11.01 -10.05 13.21
CA VAL A 108 -10.76 -11.42 13.67
C VAL A 108 -11.89 -11.87 14.61
N VAL A 109 -12.26 -11.03 15.58
CA VAL A 109 -13.40 -11.29 16.48
C VAL A 109 -14.71 -11.50 15.71
N ALA A 110 -14.99 -10.63 14.74
CA ALA A 110 -16.20 -10.75 13.93
C ALA A 110 -16.21 -12.04 13.09
N LEU A 111 -15.11 -12.39 12.42
CA LEU A 111 -14.99 -13.61 11.62
C LEU A 111 -15.24 -14.86 12.48
N SER A 112 -14.59 -14.94 13.64
CA SER A 112 -14.79 -16.05 14.59
C SER A 112 -16.24 -16.13 15.08
N ALA A 113 -16.88 -14.99 15.36
CA ALA A 113 -18.29 -14.95 15.77
C ALA A 113 -19.25 -15.42 14.67
N TYR A 114 -18.85 -15.33 13.39
CA TYR A 114 -19.57 -15.91 12.25
C TYR A 114 -19.24 -17.40 12.01
N GLY A 115 -18.46 -18.04 12.88
CA GLY A 115 -18.09 -19.45 12.78
C GLY A 115 -17.00 -19.72 11.73
N ILE A 116 -16.26 -18.69 11.31
CA ILE A 116 -15.11 -18.84 10.42
C ILE A 116 -13.90 -19.25 11.27
N ASP A 117 -13.22 -20.32 10.85
CA ASP A 117 -11.97 -20.75 11.47
C ASP A 117 -10.83 -19.81 11.08
N VAL A 118 -10.51 -18.86 11.96
CA VAL A 118 -9.45 -17.88 11.74
C VAL A 118 -8.04 -18.47 11.81
N SER A 119 -7.88 -19.67 12.41
CA SER A 119 -6.59 -20.36 12.44
C SER A 119 -6.21 -20.93 11.06
N ALA A 120 -7.20 -21.17 10.21
CA ALA A 120 -7.03 -21.60 8.82
C ALA A 120 -6.91 -20.44 7.82
N LEU A 121 -6.88 -19.17 8.30
CA LEU A 121 -6.77 -17.99 7.45
C LEU A 121 -5.37 -17.39 7.55
N ASP A 122 -4.72 -17.25 6.40
CA ASP A 122 -3.40 -16.62 6.31
C ASP A 122 -3.48 -15.09 6.42
N PHE A 123 -2.54 -14.53 7.17
CA PHE A 123 -2.12 -13.13 7.12
C PHE A 123 -0.84 -13.00 6.32
N GLU A 124 -0.76 -11.94 5.50
CA GLU A 124 0.50 -11.51 4.91
C GLU A 124 0.57 -9.98 4.91
N GLY A 125 1.57 -9.42 5.60
CA GLY A 125 1.74 -7.97 5.69
C GLY A 125 2.09 -7.29 4.36
N SER A 126 2.58 -8.08 3.40
CA SER A 126 2.91 -7.61 2.05
C SER A 126 1.81 -7.83 1.00
N TYR A 127 0.66 -8.39 1.41
CA TYR A 127 -0.44 -8.76 0.53
C TYR A 127 -1.01 -7.56 -0.23
N GLY A 128 -1.42 -7.77 -1.49
CA GLY A 128 -2.07 -6.75 -2.32
C GLY A 128 -1.14 -5.67 -2.92
N ARG A 129 0.13 -5.62 -2.52
CA ARG A 129 1.09 -4.59 -2.96
C ARG A 129 1.56 -4.70 -4.41
N THR A 130 1.13 -5.71 -5.16
CA THR A 130 1.49 -5.92 -6.57
C THR A 130 0.35 -5.63 -7.55
N THR A 131 -0.90 -5.53 -7.07
CA THR A 131 -2.08 -5.52 -7.96
C THR A 131 -3.23 -4.62 -7.52
N LEU A 132 -3.21 -4.05 -6.30
CA LEU A 132 -4.40 -3.43 -5.69
C LEU A 132 -4.16 -1.99 -5.21
N GLU A 133 -3.78 -1.10 -6.13
CA GLU A 133 -3.34 0.27 -5.80
C GLU A 133 -4.46 1.24 -5.36
N TYR A 134 -5.73 0.81 -5.34
CA TYR A 134 -6.86 1.66 -4.95
C TYR A 134 -7.47 1.34 -3.57
N TYR A 135 -7.02 0.28 -2.89
CA TYR A 135 -7.48 -0.02 -1.53
C TYR A 135 -6.71 0.78 -0.49
N ASP A 136 -7.41 1.23 0.54
CA ASP A 136 -6.90 2.06 1.63
C ASP A 136 -7.11 1.43 3.02
N GLY A 137 -7.48 0.16 3.04
CA GLY A 137 -7.65 -0.60 4.26
C GLY A 137 -7.47 -2.09 4.04
N PHE A 138 -8.31 -2.88 4.71
CA PHE A 138 -8.28 -4.35 4.63
C PHE A 138 -8.49 -4.83 3.20
N VAL A 139 -7.74 -5.87 2.82
CA VAL A 139 -7.78 -6.55 1.53
C VAL A 139 -7.82 -8.06 1.75
N PHE A 140 -8.43 -8.80 0.83
CA PHE A 140 -8.55 -10.25 0.93
C PHE A 140 -8.42 -10.92 -0.44
N GLY A 141 -8.12 -12.22 -0.42
CA GLY A 141 -8.18 -13.08 -1.59
C GLY A 141 -8.52 -14.51 -1.22
N PHE A 142 -9.14 -15.21 -2.16
CA PHE A 142 -9.49 -16.62 -2.07
C PHE A 142 -8.72 -17.35 -3.16
N TYR A 143 -8.00 -18.39 -2.77
CA TYR A 143 -7.12 -19.16 -3.65
C TYR A 143 -7.61 -20.60 -3.74
N ALA A 144 -7.34 -21.23 -4.88
CA ALA A 144 -7.62 -22.65 -5.06
C ALA A 144 -6.48 -23.46 -4.42
N GLU A 145 -6.80 -24.23 -3.38
CA GLU A 145 -5.84 -25.08 -2.69
C GLU A 145 -5.18 -26.08 -3.67
N GLY A 146 -3.86 -26.23 -3.58
CA GLY A 146 -3.09 -27.09 -4.48
C GLY A 146 -2.94 -26.58 -5.92
N ARG A 147 -3.41 -25.36 -6.24
CA ARG A 147 -3.33 -24.75 -7.58
C ARG A 147 -2.66 -23.37 -7.55
N PRO A 148 -1.37 -23.30 -7.16
CA PRO A 148 -0.61 -22.03 -7.13
C PRO A 148 -0.38 -21.43 -8.53
N ASP A 149 -0.64 -22.20 -9.59
CA ASP A 149 -0.63 -21.75 -10.98
C ASP A 149 -1.82 -20.84 -11.33
N LEU A 150 -2.90 -20.90 -10.54
CA LEU A 150 -4.10 -20.09 -10.77
C LEU A 150 -4.02 -18.75 -10.02
N PRO A 151 -4.56 -17.66 -10.61
CA PRO A 151 -4.73 -16.42 -9.88
C PRO A 151 -5.84 -16.57 -8.82
N PRO A 152 -6.01 -15.57 -7.92
CA PRO A 152 -7.07 -15.61 -6.92
C PRO A 152 -8.45 -15.79 -7.58
N VAL A 153 -9.24 -16.73 -7.05
CA VAL A 153 -10.63 -17.02 -7.47
C VAL A 153 -11.55 -15.85 -7.14
N ALA A 154 -11.35 -15.27 -5.96
CA ALA A 154 -12.00 -14.04 -5.55
C ALA A 154 -11.00 -13.12 -4.85
N SER A 155 -11.22 -11.81 -4.95
CA SER A 155 -10.39 -10.81 -4.28
C SER A 155 -11.18 -9.55 -4.03
N GLY A 156 -10.81 -8.82 -2.98
CA GLY A 156 -11.50 -7.58 -2.64
C GLY A 156 -10.79 -6.79 -1.57
N GLY A 157 -11.43 -5.72 -1.13
CA GLY A 157 -10.90 -4.87 -0.09
C GLY A 157 -11.74 -3.62 0.18
N ARG A 158 -11.25 -2.79 1.10
CA ARG A 158 -11.81 -1.50 1.48
C ARG A 158 -11.22 -0.38 0.62
N TYR A 159 -12.08 0.51 0.10
CA TYR A 159 -11.73 1.56 -0.87
C TYR A 159 -12.46 2.87 -0.59
N ASP A 160 -12.32 3.39 0.62
CA ASP A 160 -13.06 4.56 1.07
C ASP A 160 -12.68 5.80 0.23
N ALA A 161 -11.39 6.08 0.06
CA ALA A 161 -10.82 7.20 -0.69
C ALA A 161 -11.21 7.21 -2.18
N LEU A 162 -11.47 6.04 -2.77
CA LEU A 162 -11.95 5.95 -4.14
C LEU A 162 -13.36 6.56 -4.28
N THR A 163 -14.20 6.41 -3.27
CA THR A 163 -15.57 6.97 -3.29
C THR A 163 -15.57 8.50 -3.37
N ARG A 164 -14.58 9.15 -2.76
CA ARG A 164 -14.39 10.61 -2.86
C ARG A 164 -14.06 11.05 -4.29
N ARG A 165 -13.32 10.24 -5.06
CA ARG A 165 -12.94 10.55 -6.45
C ARG A 165 -14.07 10.26 -7.44
N LEU A 166 -14.87 9.23 -7.17
CA LEU A 166 -15.94 8.79 -8.07
C LEU A 166 -17.30 9.43 -7.79
N GLY A 167 -17.51 9.97 -6.59
CA GLY A 167 -18.79 10.52 -6.18
C GLY A 167 -18.83 12.06 -6.20
N PRO A 168 -19.62 12.68 -7.10
CA PRO A 168 -20.26 13.95 -6.81
C PRO A 168 -21.70 13.65 -6.33
N GLY A 169 -21.93 13.74 -5.03
CA GLY A 169 -23.29 13.91 -4.50
C GLY A 169 -23.69 15.39 -4.49
N PRO A 170 -24.98 15.72 -4.31
CA PRO A 170 -25.45 17.11 -4.18
C PRO A 170 -24.74 17.90 -3.07
N ASP A 171 -24.12 17.23 -2.10
CA ASP A 171 -23.42 17.82 -0.95
C ASP A 171 -21.87 17.83 -1.09
N GLY A 172 -21.34 17.55 -2.29
CA GLY A 172 -19.89 17.56 -2.57
C GLY A 172 -19.18 16.21 -2.46
N ALA A 173 -17.87 16.22 -2.71
CA ALA A 173 -17.02 15.03 -2.67
C ALA A 173 -16.72 14.65 -1.21
N ARG A 174 -17.23 13.50 -0.76
CA ARG A 174 -16.95 12.95 0.57
C ARG A 174 -16.47 11.52 0.49
N GLU A 175 -15.64 11.14 1.45
CA GLU A 175 -15.24 9.75 1.66
C GLU A 175 -16.40 8.99 2.32
N ILE A 176 -16.81 7.88 1.69
CA ILE A 176 -17.87 6.99 2.16
C ILE A 176 -17.21 5.62 2.41
N PRO A 177 -17.39 5.03 3.61
CA PRO A 177 -16.94 3.67 3.90
C PRO A 177 -17.45 2.67 2.85
N ALA A 178 -16.54 1.98 2.16
CA ALA A 178 -16.86 1.05 1.09
C ALA A 178 -15.97 -0.19 1.11
N VAL A 179 -16.60 -1.35 0.96
CA VAL A 179 -15.93 -2.65 0.83
C VAL A 179 -16.62 -3.45 -0.26
N GLY A 180 -15.84 -4.21 -1.02
CA GLY A 180 -16.34 -4.97 -2.16
C GLY A 180 -15.29 -5.92 -2.69
N GLY A 181 -15.71 -6.81 -3.59
CA GLY A 181 -14.84 -7.80 -4.20
C GLY A 181 -15.41 -8.34 -5.48
N VAL A 182 -14.59 -9.11 -6.18
CA VAL A 182 -14.92 -9.77 -7.43
C VAL A 182 -14.72 -11.27 -7.27
N ILE A 183 -15.56 -12.05 -7.94
CA ILE A 183 -15.40 -13.49 -8.11
C ILE A 183 -15.20 -13.74 -9.59
N ARG A 184 -14.21 -14.55 -9.96
CA ARG A 184 -13.92 -14.98 -11.34
C ARG A 184 -14.75 -16.23 -11.67
N PRO A 185 -15.89 -16.11 -12.37
CA PRO A 185 -16.82 -17.22 -12.53
C PRO A 185 -16.21 -18.40 -13.28
N GLU A 186 -15.32 -18.13 -14.24
CA GLU A 186 -14.58 -19.13 -15.00
C GLU A 186 -13.66 -19.99 -14.13
N LEU A 187 -12.97 -19.38 -13.15
CA LEU A 187 -12.13 -20.12 -12.21
C LEU A 187 -12.96 -20.87 -11.20
N ALA A 188 -14.04 -20.25 -10.69
CA ALA A 188 -14.97 -20.89 -9.78
C ALA A 188 -15.59 -22.15 -10.40
N LEU A 189 -15.95 -22.10 -11.69
CA LEU A 189 -16.43 -23.26 -12.43
C LEU A 189 -15.33 -24.31 -12.63
N ALA A 190 -14.13 -23.90 -13.03
CA ALA A 190 -13.02 -24.82 -13.28
C ALA A 190 -12.61 -25.62 -12.03
N ILE A 191 -12.59 -24.98 -10.86
CA ILE A 191 -12.26 -25.67 -9.58
C ILE A 191 -13.42 -26.51 -9.06
N ALA A 192 -14.67 -26.12 -9.33
CA ALA A 192 -15.85 -26.92 -8.96
C ALA A 192 -15.97 -28.18 -9.82
N GLY A 193 -15.65 -28.08 -11.12
CA GLY A 193 -15.69 -29.18 -12.09
C GLY A 193 -14.51 -30.15 -12.02
N GLY A 194 -13.46 -29.84 -11.25
CA GLY A 194 -12.30 -30.72 -11.03
C GLY A 194 -12.53 -31.85 -10.01
N ARG A 195 -13.75 -31.96 -9.46
CA ARG A 195 -14.22 -33.15 -8.72
C ARG A 195 -14.89 -34.12 -9.69
N THR A 196 -14.09 -34.90 -10.39
CA THR A 196 -14.46 -36.21 -10.96
C THR A 196 -13.43 -37.24 -10.57
#